data_AF-A0A8H5VF46-F1
#
_entry.id   AF-A0A8H5VF46-F1
#
_cell.length_a   1.000
_cell.length_b   1.000
_cell.length_c   1.000
_cell.angle_alpha   90.00
_cell.angle_beta   90.00
_cell.angle_gamma   90.00
#
_symmetry.space_group_name_H-M   'P 1'
#
loop_
_entity.id
_entity.type
_entity.pdbx_description
1 polymer ?
#
loop_
_entity_poly.entity_id
_entity_poly.type
_entity_poly.pdbx_seq_one_letter_code
_entity_poly.pdbx_strand_id
1 'polypeptide(L)'
;MGGILCLRDGGKYTTKHPCIGTAIQEQQILRYGKDSYGGNKEGYLSSRLDQVNRFAEKPVEAQLLVLLPPGSAVFLDMDIFFQDCNRQYEDFAALGFTLELLGSYGVRAFEFGPFVSEWDNLEDEEKAKELTPNLVRFAIPRNAMTDQHLDYTVTAVKELMKKRHTIQGVRVTHGKNLRLRHFQAAFQPIPISSTS
;
A
#
# COMPACT_ATOMS: atom_id res chain seq x y z
N MET A 1 -32.88 -14.27 1.37
CA MET A 1 -33.22 -14.74 2.73
C MET A 1 -31.95 -15.24 3.38
N GLY A 2 -31.50 -14.60 4.46
CA GLY A 2 -30.34 -15.06 5.24
C GLY A 2 -30.80 -15.95 6.40
N GLY A 3 -30.04 -16.98 6.71
CA GLY A 3 -30.25 -17.86 7.86
C GLY A 3 -28.91 -18.28 8.45
N ILE A 4 -28.89 -18.58 9.75
CA ILE A 4 -27.68 -19.06 10.44
C ILE A 4 -27.83 -20.56 10.75
N LEU A 5 -26.83 -21.35 10.38
CA LEU A 5 -26.74 -22.77 10.75
C LEU A 5 -25.67 -22.91 11.83
N CYS A 6 -26.10 -23.20 13.06
CA CYS A 6 -25.19 -23.46 14.18
C CYS A 6 -25.17 -24.96 14.49
N LEU A 7 -23.97 -25.55 14.48
CA LEU A 7 -23.75 -26.94 14.89
C LEU A 7 -23.07 -26.93 16.25
N ARG A 8 -23.58 -27.72 17.19
CA ARG A 8 -23.00 -27.85 18.53
C ARG A 8 -21.84 -28.83 18.50
N ASP A 9 -20.67 -28.40 18.97
CA ASP A 9 -19.51 -29.26 19.14
C ASP A 9 -19.81 -30.44 20.09
N GLY A 10 -19.40 -31.64 19.68
CA GLY A 10 -19.71 -32.89 20.40
C GLY A 10 -21.19 -33.30 20.36
N GLY A 11 -22.02 -32.63 19.57
CA GLY A 11 -23.41 -33.02 19.35
C GLY A 11 -23.54 -34.23 18.41
N LYS A 12 -24.71 -34.88 18.43
CA LYS A 12 -24.99 -36.09 17.62
C LYS A 12 -24.59 -35.96 16.15
N TYR A 13 -24.78 -34.79 15.56
CA TYR A 13 -24.43 -34.52 14.15
C TYR A 13 -22.92 -34.40 13.94
N THR A 14 -22.21 -33.63 14.76
CA THR A 14 -20.75 -33.46 14.68
C THR A 14 -19.98 -34.71 15.10
N THR A 15 -20.57 -35.58 15.93
CA THR A 15 -19.98 -36.90 16.27
C THR A 15 -20.08 -37.86 15.08
N LYS A 16 -21.19 -37.83 14.33
CA LYS A 16 -21.39 -38.65 13.13
C LYS A 16 -20.58 -38.14 11.93
N HIS A 17 -20.36 -36.82 11.87
CA HIS A 17 -19.60 -36.14 10.83
C HIS A 17 -18.48 -35.31 11.46
N PRO A 18 -17.33 -35.94 11.80
CA PRO A 18 -16.18 -35.23 12.33
C PRO A 18 -15.74 -34.11 11.39
N CYS A 19 -15.34 -32.96 11.96
CA CYS A 19 -14.84 -31.80 11.21
C CYS A 19 -15.83 -31.15 10.23
N ILE A 20 -17.13 -31.45 10.30
CA ILE A 20 -18.14 -30.92 9.36
C ILE A 20 -18.18 -29.37 9.32
N GLY A 21 -17.91 -28.69 10.44
CA GLY A 21 -17.81 -27.23 10.48
C GLY A 21 -16.68 -26.71 9.58
N THR A 22 -15.50 -27.31 9.68
CA THR A 22 -14.35 -27.00 8.82
C THR A 22 -14.63 -27.34 7.37
N ALA A 23 -15.21 -28.50 7.09
CA ALA A 23 -15.53 -28.91 5.71
C ALA A 23 -16.56 -27.98 5.04
N ILE A 24 -17.59 -27.53 5.77
CA ILE A 24 -18.56 -26.55 5.27
C ILE A 24 -17.87 -25.21 5.01
N GLN A 25 -17.01 -24.76 5.94
CA GLN A 25 -16.25 -23.53 5.79
C GLN A 25 -15.30 -23.59 4.57
N GLU A 26 -14.61 -24.71 4.36
CA GLU A 26 -13.75 -24.94 3.20
C GLU A 26 -14.54 -24.90 1.90
N GLN A 27 -15.67 -25.61 1.82
CA GLN A 27 -16.55 -25.60 0.65
C GLN A 27 -17.10 -24.20 0.36
N GLN A 28 -17.48 -23.46 1.40
CA GLN A 28 -17.90 -22.07 1.27
C GLN A 28 -16.77 -21.18 0.74
N ILE A 29 -15.55 -21.31 1.27
CA ILE A 29 -14.38 -20.56 0.81
C ILE A 29 -14.04 -20.89 -0.65
N LEU A 30 -14.02 -22.18 -1.00
CA LEU A 30 -13.71 -22.64 -2.35
C LEU A 30 -14.75 -22.19 -3.37
N ARG A 31 -16.03 -22.16 -2.98
CA ARG A 31 -17.14 -21.87 -3.90
C ARG A 31 -17.48 -20.38 -3.99
N TYR A 32 -17.43 -19.69 -2.86
CA TYR A 32 -17.93 -18.32 -2.73
C TYR A 32 -16.89 -17.34 -2.20
N GLY A 33 -15.70 -17.81 -1.81
CA GLY A 33 -14.71 -17.03 -1.07
C GLY A 33 -15.06 -16.97 0.42
N LYS A 34 -14.12 -16.50 1.23
CA LYS A 34 -14.37 -16.33 2.67
C LYS A 34 -15.30 -15.14 2.87
N ASP A 35 -16.46 -15.35 3.49
CA ASP A 35 -17.47 -14.30 3.75
C ASP A 35 -16.88 -13.10 4.51
N SER A 36 -15.88 -13.33 5.38
CA SER A 36 -15.19 -12.26 6.10
C SER A 36 -14.46 -11.25 5.20
N TYR A 37 -14.25 -11.56 3.92
CA TYR A 37 -13.61 -10.67 2.93
C TYR A 37 -14.53 -10.31 1.74
N GLY A 38 -15.82 -10.68 1.80
CA GLY A 38 -16.83 -10.26 0.82
C GLY A 38 -17.05 -11.18 -0.38
N GLY A 39 -16.35 -12.31 -0.50
CA GLY A 39 -16.62 -13.35 -1.50
C GLY A 39 -16.60 -12.91 -2.99
N ASN A 40 -16.85 -13.85 -3.91
CA ASN A 40 -16.90 -13.65 -5.38
C ASN A 40 -18.25 -13.08 -5.87
N LYS A 41 -18.90 -12.20 -5.09
CA LYS A 41 -20.18 -11.60 -5.52
C LYS A 41 -19.90 -10.45 -6.47
N GLU A 42 -20.44 -10.52 -7.70
CA GLU A 42 -20.22 -9.51 -8.75
C GLU A 42 -20.52 -8.08 -8.26
N GLY A 43 -21.69 -7.84 -7.65
CA GLY A 43 -22.04 -6.49 -7.17
C GLY A 43 -21.06 -5.93 -6.12
N TYR A 44 -20.47 -6.78 -5.29
CA TYR A 44 -19.42 -6.37 -4.36
C TYR A 44 -18.12 -6.06 -5.09
N LEU A 45 -17.69 -6.92 -6.02
CA LEU A 45 -16.48 -6.70 -6.81
C LEU A 45 -16.57 -5.41 -7.63
N SER A 46 -17.72 -5.14 -8.25
CA SER A 46 -17.99 -3.88 -8.96
C SER A 46 -17.87 -2.68 -8.02
N SER A 47 -18.60 -2.68 -6.90
CA SER A 47 -18.52 -1.57 -5.92
C SER A 47 -17.10 -1.35 -5.40
N ARG A 48 -16.32 -2.42 -5.22
CA ARG A 48 -14.93 -2.36 -4.80
C ARG A 48 -14.04 -1.75 -5.87
N LEU A 49 -14.20 -2.16 -7.13
CA LEU A 49 -13.45 -1.60 -8.25
C LEU A 49 -13.76 -0.12 -8.40
N ASP A 50 -15.04 0.25 -8.30
CA ASP A 50 -15.49 1.64 -8.37
C ASP A 50 -14.90 2.50 -7.26
N GLN A 51 -14.79 1.98 -6.03
CA GLN A 51 -14.14 2.69 -4.93
C GLN A 51 -12.66 3.00 -5.25
N VAL A 52 -11.93 2.04 -5.82
CA VAL A 52 -10.52 2.25 -6.18
C VAL A 52 -10.39 3.21 -7.36
N ASN A 53 -11.29 3.12 -8.35
CA ASN A 53 -11.33 4.06 -9.48
C ASN A 53 -11.57 5.49 -8.99
N ARG A 54 -12.60 5.73 -8.16
CA ARG A 54 -12.87 7.04 -7.57
C ARG A 54 -11.70 7.56 -6.75
N PHE A 55 -11.00 6.69 -6.03
CA PHE A 55 -9.81 7.10 -5.30
C PHE A 55 -8.62 7.43 -6.21
N ALA A 56 -8.49 6.81 -7.37
CA ALA A 56 -7.43 7.14 -8.33
C ALA A 56 -7.71 8.47 -9.06
N GLU A 57 -8.98 8.80 -9.31
CA GLU A 57 -9.40 10.05 -9.95
C GLU A 57 -9.09 11.29 -9.08
N LYS A 58 -9.29 11.19 -7.77
CA LYS A 58 -9.11 12.32 -6.82
C LYS A 58 -7.68 12.91 -6.79
N PRO A 59 -6.59 12.11 -6.75
CA PRO A 59 -5.23 12.59 -6.93
C PRO A 59 -5.01 13.32 -8.25
N VAL A 60 -5.57 12.80 -9.37
CA VAL A 60 -5.42 13.42 -10.69
C VAL A 60 -6.05 14.82 -10.71
N GLU A 61 -7.25 14.97 -10.14
CA GLU A 61 -7.90 16.28 -9.94
C GLU A 61 -7.06 17.22 -9.07
N ALA A 62 -6.28 16.65 -8.14
CA ALA A 62 -5.35 17.38 -7.29
C ALA A 62 -3.96 17.59 -7.92
N GLN A 63 -3.79 17.32 -9.22
CA GLN A 63 -2.52 17.44 -9.96
C GLN A 63 -1.40 16.53 -9.44
N LEU A 64 -1.76 15.42 -8.80
CA LEU A 64 -0.85 14.36 -8.39
C LEU A 64 -0.88 13.27 -9.46
N LEU A 65 0.28 12.88 -10.00
CA LEU A 65 0.31 11.80 -10.99
C LEU A 65 0.23 10.43 -10.31
N VAL A 66 -0.76 9.64 -10.71
CA VAL A 66 -0.91 8.23 -10.32
C VAL A 66 -0.92 7.33 -11.53
N LEU A 67 -0.51 6.08 -11.37
CA LEU A 67 -0.59 5.07 -12.43
C LEU A 67 -2.05 4.69 -12.71
N LEU A 68 -2.43 4.75 -13.99
CA LEU A 68 -3.76 4.41 -14.49
C LEU A 68 -3.69 3.32 -15.57
N PRO A 69 -4.75 2.50 -15.71
CA PRO A 69 -5.89 2.37 -14.81
C PRO A 69 -5.49 1.74 -13.47
N PRO A 70 -6.19 2.04 -12.36
CA PRO A 70 -5.82 1.49 -11.06
C PRO A 70 -6.29 0.04 -10.93
N GLY A 71 -5.55 -0.74 -10.13
CA GLY A 71 -5.85 -2.14 -9.88
C GLY A 71 -6.42 -2.37 -8.48
N SER A 72 -5.72 -3.18 -7.69
CA SER A 72 -6.08 -3.36 -6.28
C SER A 72 -5.61 -2.22 -5.36
N ALA A 73 -4.74 -1.36 -5.88
CA ALA A 73 -4.08 -0.26 -5.20
C ALA A 73 -3.90 0.91 -6.19
N VAL A 74 -3.61 2.08 -5.63
CA VAL A 74 -3.18 3.26 -6.40
C VAL A 74 -1.71 3.50 -6.14
N PHE A 75 -0.95 3.80 -7.19
CA PHE A 75 0.48 4.09 -7.12
C PHE A 75 0.70 5.55 -7.46
N LEU A 76 1.27 6.31 -6.52
CA LEU A 76 1.67 7.69 -6.71
C LEU A 76 3.08 7.71 -7.30
N ASP A 77 3.28 8.48 -8.35
CA ASP A 77 4.58 8.70 -8.99
C ASP A 77 5.40 9.69 -8.17
N MET A 78 6.52 9.22 -7.61
CA MET A 78 7.34 10.02 -6.72
C MET A 78 8.36 10.88 -7.46
N ASP A 79 8.70 10.55 -8.71
CA ASP A 79 9.57 11.39 -9.53
C ASP A 79 8.86 12.70 -9.87
N ILE A 80 7.57 12.62 -10.21
CA ILE A 80 6.75 13.80 -10.46
C ILE A 80 6.36 14.49 -9.15
N PHE A 81 6.05 13.73 -8.09
CA PHE A 81 5.76 14.33 -6.78
C PHE A 81 6.93 15.18 -6.28
N PHE A 82 8.17 14.71 -6.46
CA PHE A 82 9.38 15.44 -6.08
C PHE A 82 10.04 16.20 -7.24
N GLN A 83 9.29 16.47 -8.30
CA GLN A 83 9.77 17.33 -9.38
C GLN A 83 10.23 18.67 -8.79
N ASP A 84 11.38 19.15 -9.29
CA ASP A 84 12.09 20.36 -8.85
C ASP A 84 12.62 20.31 -7.40
N CYS A 85 12.61 19.17 -6.72
CA CYS A 85 13.16 19.01 -5.37
C CYS A 85 14.61 18.51 -5.32
N ASN A 86 15.26 18.32 -6.48
CA ASN A 86 16.61 17.78 -6.62
C ASN A 86 16.84 16.49 -5.80
N ARG A 87 15.96 15.50 -5.97
CA ARG A 87 16.05 14.20 -5.27
C ARG A 87 16.80 13.19 -6.11
N GLN A 88 17.63 12.39 -5.46
CA GLN A 88 18.30 11.23 -6.03
C GLN A 88 17.75 9.95 -5.41
N TYR A 89 18.01 8.80 -6.04
CA TYR A 89 17.52 7.51 -5.56
C TYR A 89 18.13 7.13 -4.20
N GLU A 90 19.38 7.55 -3.93
CA GLU A 90 20.08 7.37 -2.66
C GLU A 90 19.45 8.13 -1.50
N ASP A 91 18.71 9.22 -1.79
CA ASP A 91 18.01 9.98 -0.75
C ASP A 91 16.84 9.20 -0.16
N PHE A 92 16.36 8.18 -0.88
CA PHE A 92 15.16 7.41 -0.55
C PHE A 92 13.98 8.33 -0.17
N ALA A 93 13.78 9.40 -0.96
CA ALA A 93 12.78 10.42 -0.67
C ALA A 93 11.35 9.86 -0.58
N ALA A 94 11.03 8.80 -1.33
CA ALA A 94 9.76 8.10 -1.25
C ALA A 94 9.54 7.45 0.14
N LEU A 95 10.57 6.84 0.74
CA LEU A 95 10.49 6.36 2.13
C LEU A 95 10.27 7.53 3.09
N GLY A 96 11.00 8.62 2.92
CA GLY A 96 10.83 9.85 3.69
C GLY A 96 9.39 10.38 3.65
N PHE A 97 8.80 10.41 2.45
CA PHE A 97 7.38 10.73 2.26
C PHE A 97 6.47 9.77 3.03
N THR A 98 6.70 8.45 3.00
CA THR A 98 5.86 7.50 3.75
C THR A 98 5.99 7.65 5.26
N LEU A 99 7.17 8.01 5.77
CA LEU A 99 7.39 8.28 7.20
C LEU A 99 6.67 9.55 7.64
N GLU A 100 6.77 10.62 6.86
CA GLU A 100 6.09 11.88 7.13
C GLU A 100 4.57 11.71 7.04
N LEU A 101 4.08 10.94 6.06
CA LEU A 101 2.66 10.64 5.92
C LEU A 101 2.12 9.85 7.13
N LEU A 102 2.89 8.87 7.62
CA LEU A 102 2.54 8.11 8.81
C LEU A 102 2.61 8.98 10.08
N GLY A 103 3.68 9.74 10.26
CA GLY A 103 3.93 10.54 11.46
C GLY A 103 2.98 11.72 11.61
N SER A 104 2.72 12.45 10.52
CA SER A 104 1.92 13.68 10.55
C SER A 104 0.42 13.43 10.33
N TYR A 105 0.04 12.36 9.61
CA TYR A 105 -1.35 12.12 9.21
C TYR A 105 -1.89 10.75 9.60
N GLY A 106 -1.06 9.84 10.13
CA GLY A 106 -1.48 8.49 10.52
C GLY A 106 -1.82 7.58 9.33
N VAL A 107 -1.44 7.94 8.11
CA VAL A 107 -1.69 7.13 6.92
C VAL A 107 -0.44 6.32 6.58
N ARG A 108 -0.58 4.99 6.56
CA ARG A 108 0.52 4.09 6.18
C ARG A 108 0.43 3.74 4.71
N ALA A 109 1.50 4.03 3.97
CA ALA A 109 1.69 3.59 2.59
C ALA A 109 2.95 2.72 2.46
N PHE A 110 3.12 2.08 1.31
CA PHE A 110 4.27 1.23 1.02
C PHE A 110 5.12 1.88 -0.06
N GLU A 111 6.39 2.13 0.22
CA GLU A 111 7.34 2.49 -0.83
C GLU A 111 7.50 1.30 -1.77
N PHE A 112 7.42 1.58 -3.07
CA PHE A 112 7.69 0.62 -4.14
C PHE A 112 8.68 1.29 -5.08
N GLY A 113 9.93 1.35 -4.63
CA GLY A 113 10.99 1.92 -5.45
C GLY A 113 12.40 1.58 -5.02
N PRO A 114 13.37 2.54 -5.10
CA PRO A 114 14.80 2.27 -4.96
C PRO A 114 15.18 1.49 -3.70
N PHE A 115 14.45 1.66 -2.60
CA PHE A 115 14.77 0.91 -1.40
C PHE A 115 14.34 -0.55 -1.50
N VAL A 116 13.11 -0.82 -1.94
CA VAL A 116 12.60 -2.19 -2.13
C VAL A 116 13.33 -2.94 -3.24
N SER A 117 13.75 -2.25 -4.32
CA SER A 117 14.50 -2.85 -5.43
C SER A 117 15.97 -3.11 -5.11
N GLU A 118 16.45 -2.71 -3.93
CA GLU A 118 17.86 -2.86 -3.54
C GLU A 118 18.82 -2.07 -4.45
N TRP A 119 18.36 -0.94 -5.02
CA TRP A 119 19.11 -0.17 -6.01
C TRP A 119 20.49 0.31 -5.51
N ASP A 120 20.61 0.67 -4.23
CA ASP A 120 21.88 1.10 -3.61
C ASP A 120 22.87 -0.05 -3.31
N ASN A 121 22.48 -1.29 -3.58
CA ASN A 121 23.35 -2.46 -3.54
C ASN A 121 23.83 -2.90 -4.94
N LEU A 122 23.33 -2.28 -6.01
CA LEU A 122 23.78 -2.53 -7.38
C LEU A 122 25.14 -1.88 -7.65
N GLU A 123 25.90 -2.46 -8.57
CA GLU A 123 27.10 -1.82 -9.10
C GLU A 123 26.73 -0.63 -10.01
N ASP A 124 27.63 0.33 -10.19
CA ASP A 124 27.31 1.59 -10.88
C ASP A 124 26.88 1.40 -12.35
N GLU A 125 27.45 0.40 -13.03
CA GLU A 125 27.04 0.06 -14.40
C GLU A 125 25.62 -0.54 -14.45
N GLU A 126 25.21 -1.27 -13.41
CA GLU A 126 23.88 -1.87 -13.30
C GLU A 126 22.85 -0.80 -12.95
N LYS A 127 23.17 0.11 -12.02
CA LYS A 127 22.31 1.27 -11.67
C LYS A 127 21.90 2.09 -12.88
N ALA A 128 22.82 2.31 -13.82
CA ALA A 128 22.57 3.10 -15.02
C ALA A 128 21.60 2.42 -16.02
N LYS A 129 21.45 1.09 -15.93
CA LYS A 129 20.58 0.29 -16.80
C LYS A 129 19.27 -0.11 -16.12
N GLU A 130 19.23 -0.04 -14.79
CA GLU A 130 18.10 -0.48 -13.99
C GLU A 130 16.90 0.48 -14.12
N LEU A 131 15.79 -0.04 -14.62
CA LEU A 131 14.51 0.68 -14.62
C LEU A 131 13.80 0.47 -13.28
N THR A 132 14.30 1.15 -12.24
CA THR A 132 13.68 1.13 -10.92
C THR A 132 12.44 2.03 -10.91
N PRO A 133 11.24 1.51 -10.62
CA PRO A 133 10.07 2.35 -10.40
C PRO A 133 10.30 3.22 -9.16
N ASN A 134 9.83 4.48 -9.14
CA ASN A 134 9.86 5.31 -7.94
C ASN A 134 8.44 5.63 -7.52
N LEU A 135 7.78 4.68 -6.87
CA LEU A 135 6.35 4.73 -6.58
C LEU A 135 6.05 4.62 -5.09
N VAL A 136 4.92 5.18 -4.66
CA VAL A 136 4.32 4.87 -3.36
C VAL A 136 2.95 4.23 -3.57
N ARG A 137 2.77 3.04 -3.01
CA ARG A 137 1.55 2.22 -3.14
C ARG A 137 0.59 2.44 -1.98
N PHE A 138 -0.62 2.87 -2.31
CA PHE A 138 -1.78 2.91 -1.43
C PHE A 138 -2.66 1.68 -1.66
N ALA A 139 -2.41 0.63 -0.87
CA ALA A 139 -3.21 -0.59 -0.91
C ALA A 139 -4.55 -0.40 -0.19
N ILE A 140 -5.66 -0.63 -0.90
CA ILE A 140 -7.01 -0.41 -0.35
C ILE A 140 -7.56 -1.75 0.16
N PRO A 141 -7.67 -1.92 1.49
CA PRO A 141 -8.21 -3.15 2.05
C PRO A 141 -9.70 -3.28 1.75
N ARG A 142 -10.12 -4.51 1.49
CA ARG A 142 -11.50 -4.88 1.21
C ARG A 142 -12.40 -4.61 2.42
N ASN A 143 -13.51 -3.88 2.22
CA ASN A 143 -14.56 -3.60 3.23
C ASN A 143 -14.09 -2.99 4.56
N ALA A 144 -12.92 -2.35 4.57
CA ALA A 144 -12.39 -1.72 5.78
C ALA A 144 -12.34 -0.19 5.71
N MET A 145 -12.35 0.38 4.50
CA MET A 145 -12.26 1.82 4.29
C MET A 145 -13.52 2.38 3.64
N THR A 146 -13.96 3.54 4.13
CA THR A 146 -15.00 4.36 3.51
C THR A 146 -14.37 5.35 2.53
N ASP A 147 -15.19 5.94 1.67
CA ASP A 147 -14.72 6.98 0.74
C ASP A 147 -14.15 8.20 1.49
N GLN A 148 -14.63 8.48 2.71
CA GLN A 148 -14.08 9.53 3.58
C GLN A 148 -12.65 9.25 4.06
N HIS A 149 -12.30 7.99 4.35
CA HIS A 149 -10.91 7.64 4.67
C HIS A 149 -9.98 7.87 3.46
N LEU A 150 -10.51 7.63 2.26
CA LEU A 150 -9.79 7.85 1.01
C LEU A 150 -9.65 9.35 0.72
N ASP A 151 -10.69 10.15 0.96
CA ASP A 151 -10.63 11.62 0.87
C ASP A 151 -9.64 12.25 1.83
N TYR A 152 -9.62 11.76 3.08
CA TYR A 152 -8.63 12.17 4.06
C TYR A 152 -7.21 11.87 3.57
N THR A 153 -6.98 10.69 2.99
CA THR A 153 -5.69 10.32 2.42
C THR A 153 -5.27 11.28 1.31
N VAL A 154 -6.16 11.60 0.35
CA VAL A 154 -5.86 12.58 -0.71
C VAL A 154 -5.52 13.95 -0.12
N THR A 155 -6.26 14.38 0.89
CA THR A 155 -6.00 15.67 1.58
C THR A 155 -4.62 15.68 2.23
N ALA A 156 -4.24 14.62 2.94
CA ALA A 156 -2.91 14.49 3.53
C ALA A 156 -1.78 14.55 2.48
N VAL A 157 -1.95 13.85 1.35
CA VAL A 157 -0.97 13.89 0.24
C VAL A 157 -0.88 15.29 -0.37
N LYS A 158 -2.00 16.01 -0.53
CA LYS A 158 -2.01 17.39 -1.02
C LYS A 158 -1.25 18.34 -0.10
N GLU A 159 -1.45 18.23 1.21
CA GLU A 159 -0.69 19.04 2.17
C GLU A 159 0.81 18.71 2.11
N LEU A 160 1.17 17.45 1.91
CA LEU A 160 2.57 17.07 1.68
C LEU A 160 3.14 17.62 0.39
N MET A 161 2.36 17.65 -0.69
CA MET A 161 2.79 18.20 -1.98
C MET A 161 3.18 19.69 -1.88
N LYS A 162 2.46 20.46 -1.05
CA LYS A 162 2.79 21.88 -0.79
C LYS A 162 4.14 22.06 -0.10
N LYS A 163 4.54 21.10 0.75
CA LYS A 163 5.79 21.11 1.51
C LYS A 163 6.80 20.05 1.02
N ARG A 164 6.68 19.58 -0.22
CA ARG A 164 7.53 18.50 -0.78
C ARG A 164 9.04 18.79 -0.69
N HIS A 165 9.41 20.06 -0.80
CA HIS A 165 10.80 20.51 -0.67
C HIS A 165 11.34 20.36 0.76
N THR A 166 10.47 20.24 1.78
CA THR A 166 10.85 20.09 3.19
C THR A 166 10.81 18.65 3.69
N ILE A 167 10.33 17.70 2.87
CA ILE A 167 10.29 16.28 3.25
C ILE A 167 11.72 15.74 3.29
N GLN A 168 12.09 15.13 4.41
CA GLN A 168 13.44 14.60 4.60
C GLN A 168 13.62 13.29 3.83
N GLY A 169 14.80 13.09 3.25
CA GLY A 169 15.23 11.76 2.80
C GLY A 169 15.51 10.86 4.00
N VAL A 170 15.94 9.63 3.77
CA VAL A 170 16.27 8.70 4.86
C VAL A 170 17.60 8.00 4.65
N ARG A 171 18.31 7.78 5.76
CA ARG A 171 19.48 6.90 5.83
C ARG A 171 19.06 5.58 6.43
N VAL A 172 19.50 4.48 5.84
CA VAL A 172 19.36 3.15 6.45
C VAL A 172 20.37 3.02 7.59
N THR A 173 19.90 2.89 8.83
CA THR A 173 20.75 2.73 10.03
C THR A 173 20.95 1.28 10.41
N HIS A 174 20.02 0.41 10.01
CA HIS A 174 20.09 -1.03 10.24
C HIS A 174 19.48 -1.79 9.06
N GLY A 175 20.01 -2.97 8.76
CA GLY A 175 19.36 -3.92 7.86
C GLY A 175 19.61 -3.70 6.37
N LYS A 176 20.58 -2.87 5.96
CA LYS A 176 20.89 -2.58 4.54
C LYS A 176 21.09 -3.82 3.67
N ASN A 177 21.81 -4.83 4.20
CA ASN A 177 22.19 -6.05 3.47
C ASN A 177 21.37 -7.28 3.92
N LEU A 178 20.28 -7.08 4.66
CA LEU A 178 19.42 -8.20 5.08
C LEU A 178 18.52 -8.64 3.92
N ARG A 179 18.27 -9.94 3.81
CA ARG A 179 17.25 -10.46 2.89
C ARG A 179 15.89 -9.87 3.28
N LEU A 180 15.13 -9.41 2.29
CA LEU A 180 13.84 -8.75 2.51
C LEU A 180 13.97 -7.52 3.43
N ARG A 181 15.01 -6.70 3.20
CA ARG A 181 15.34 -5.53 4.03
C ARG A 181 14.17 -4.56 4.24
N HIS A 182 13.25 -4.46 3.29
CA HIS A 182 12.04 -3.64 3.39
C HIS A 182 11.07 -4.02 4.52
N PHE A 183 11.22 -5.19 5.15
CA PHE A 183 10.48 -5.56 6.35
C PHE A 183 11.25 -5.40 7.66
N GLN A 184 12.57 -5.20 7.59
CA GLN A 184 13.47 -5.36 8.75
C GLN A 184 14.36 -4.15 8.99
N ALA A 185 14.51 -3.26 8.02
CA ALA A 185 15.40 -2.13 8.10
C ALA A 185 14.89 -1.07 9.09
N ALA A 186 15.85 -0.36 9.69
CA ALA A 186 15.58 0.86 10.44
C ALA A 186 16.14 2.06 9.68
N PHE A 187 15.46 3.19 9.81
CA PHE A 187 15.78 4.41 9.09
C PHE A 187 15.98 5.57 10.04
N GLN A 188 16.81 6.51 9.62
CA GLN A 188 16.95 7.82 10.24
C GLN A 188 16.68 8.90 9.19
N PRO A 189 15.74 9.83 9.44
CA PRO A 189 15.54 10.98 8.57
C PRO A 189 16.81 11.82 8.43
N ILE A 190 17.13 12.23 7.21
CA ILE A 190 18.28 13.09 6.91
C ILE A 190 17.77 14.51 6.62
N PRO A 191 18.28 15.54 7.32
CA PRO A 191 18.01 16.92 6.95
C PRO A 191 18.33 17.15 5.48
N ILE A 192 17.46 17.88 4.77
CA ILE A 192 17.72 18.26 3.39
C ILE A 192 18.99 19.09 3.37
N SER A 193 20.01 18.65 2.63
CA SER A 193 21.20 19.48 2.43
C SER A 193 20.73 20.78 1.80
N SER A 194 20.95 21.90 2.51
CA SER A 194 20.83 23.23 1.94
C SER A 194 21.94 23.39 0.92
N THR A 195 21.73 22.87 -0.29
CA THR A 195 22.63 23.14 -1.40
C THR A 195 22.55 24.64 -1.66
N SER A 196 23.66 25.30 -1.35
CA SER A 196 23.92 26.72 -1.59
C SER A 196 24.07 26.99 -3.08
#